data_AF-E3CT25-F1
#
_entry.id   AF-E3CT25-F1
#
_cell.length_a   1.000
_cell.length_b   1.000
_cell.length_c   1.000
_cell.angle_alpha   90.00
_cell.angle_beta   90.00
_cell.angle_gamma   90.00
#
_symmetry.space_group_name_H-M   'P 1'
#
loop_
_entity.id
_entity.type
_entity.pdbx_description
1 polymer ?
#
loop_
_entity_poly.entity_id
_entity_poly.type
_entity_poly.pdbx_seq_one_letter_code
_entity_poly.pdbx_strand_id
1 'polypeptide(L)'
;MEQYFQYFESKLQVTEEKLDILSEWHIAKGHSGATEIAEDCREAITELWIEFYKLSETYKQQETDHETFLNENVTNLLGELRKHDEFLADVSNDLGKERPHWLLYNYLNRAVRSFTDPNELATDNTGNIWDYLRSLIIKDLKERGLLG
;
A
#
# COMPACT_ATOMS: atom_id res chain seq x y z
N MET A 1 4.04 -7.99 -2.00
CA MET A 1 3.58 -8.58 -3.28
C MET A 1 4.51 -8.25 -4.44
N GLU A 2 4.97 -7.01 -4.56
CA GLU A 2 5.86 -6.56 -5.63
C GLU A 2 7.11 -7.44 -5.84
N GLN A 3 7.79 -7.84 -4.76
CA GLN A 3 8.92 -8.77 -4.84
C GLN A 3 8.56 -10.15 -5.43
N TYR A 4 7.35 -10.64 -5.16
CA TYR A 4 6.87 -11.90 -5.75
C TYR A 4 6.62 -11.72 -7.24
N PHE A 5 6.04 -10.58 -7.65
CA PHE A 5 5.83 -10.30 -9.06
C PHE A 5 7.17 -10.20 -9.83
N GLN A 6 8.15 -9.48 -9.29
CA GLN A 6 9.50 -9.40 -9.87
C GLN A 6 10.20 -10.76 -9.97
N TYR A 7 10.07 -11.59 -8.93
CA TYR A 7 10.64 -12.93 -8.93
C TYR A 7 10.00 -13.82 -10.01
N PHE A 8 8.67 -13.75 -10.14
CA PHE A 8 7.94 -14.54 -11.13
C PHE A 8 8.24 -14.11 -12.56
N GLU A 9 8.28 -12.80 -12.82
CA GLU A 9 8.71 -12.20 -14.09
C GLU A 9 10.12 -12.70 -14.49
N SER A 10 11.07 -12.64 -13.57
CA SER A 10 12.43 -13.15 -13.80
C SER A 10 12.45 -14.64 -14.15
N LYS A 11 11.61 -15.47 -13.50
CA LYS A 11 11.53 -16.91 -13.80
C LYS A 11 10.90 -17.21 -15.14
N LEU A 12 9.87 -16.46 -15.54
CA LEU A 12 9.22 -16.60 -16.84
C LEU A 12 10.19 -16.22 -17.97
N GLN A 13 10.86 -15.08 -17.87
CA GLN A 13 11.83 -14.64 -18.87
C GLN A 13 12.93 -15.69 -19.10
N VAL A 14 13.51 -16.23 -18.03
CA VAL A 14 14.53 -17.30 -18.13
C VAL A 14 13.97 -18.58 -18.77
N THR A 15 12.66 -18.83 -18.64
CA THR A 15 12.01 -20.00 -19.25
C THR A 15 11.79 -19.79 -20.74
N GLU A 16 11.38 -18.60 -21.17
CA GLU A 16 11.28 -18.21 -22.59
C GLU A 16 12.64 -18.30 -23.29
N GLU A 17 13.68 -17.71 -22.70
CA GLU A 17 15.05 -17.75 -23.25
C GLU A 17 15.55 -19.19 -23.46
N LYS A 18 15.21 -20.11 -22.54
CA LYS A 18 15.58 -21.52 -22.67
C LYS A 18 14.78 -22.25 -23.74
N LEU A 19 13.51 -21.90 -23.92
CA LEU A 19 12.67 -22.48 -24.97
C LEU A 19 13.12 -22.03 -26.35
N ASP A 20 13.53 -20.79 -26.51
CA ASP A 20 14.10 -20.28 -27.76
C ASP A 20 15.36 -21.07 -28.16
N ILE A 21 16.30 -21.24 -27.22
CA ILE A 21 17.52 -22.04 -27.44
C ILE A 21 17.17 -23.49 -27.82
N LEU A 22 16.19 -24.10 -27.14
CA LEU A 22 15.75 -25.47 -27.41
C LEU A 22 15.12 -25.58 -28.81
N SER A 23 14.29 -24.62 -29.19
CA SER A 23 13.62 -24.56 -30.49
C SER A 23 14.65 -24.44 -31.62
N GLU A 24 15.62 -23.51 -31.50
CA GLU A 24 16.72 -23.35 -32.43
C GLU A 24 17.55 -24.64 -32.58
N TRP A 25 17.83 -25.32 -31.48
CA TRP A 25 18.55 -26.58 -31.48
C TRP A 25 17.78 -27.68 -32.23
N HIS A 26 16.46 -27.78 -32.01
CA HIS A 26 15.61 -28.75 -32.71
C HIS A 26 15.50 -28.47 -34.21
N ILE A 27 15.42 -27.18 -34.60
CA ILE A 27 15.46 -26.76 -36.01
C ILE A 27 16.77 -27.20 -36.66
N ALA A 28 17.91 -26.92 -36.03
CA ALA A 28 19.23 -27.29 -36.54
C ALA A 28 19.42 -28.82 -36.69
N LYS A 29 18.65 -29.63 -35.95
CA LYS A 29 18.64 -31.09 -36.03
C LYS A 29 17.58 -31.67 -36.98
N GLY A 30 16.73 -30.83 -37.56
CA GLY A 30 15.64 -31.27 -38.44
C GLY A 30 14.52 -32.01 -37.68
N HIS A 31 14.37 -31.77 -36.38
CA HIS A 31 13.34 -32.40 -35.55
C HIS A 31 12.05 -31.57 -35.57
N SER A 32 11.30 -31.61 -36.67
CA SER A 32 10.13 -30.75 -36.89
C SER A 32 9.07 -30.83 -35.79
N GLY A 33 8.76 -32.03 -35.28
CA GLY A 33 7.77 -32.21 -34.21
C GLY A 33 8.22 -31.64 -32.85
N ALA A 34 9.53 -31.57 -32.59
CA ALA A 34 10.04 -30.98 -31.35
C ALA A 34 10.06 -29.44 -31.40
N THR A 35 10.23 -28.87 -32.60
CA THR A 35 10.08 -27.42 -32.83
C THR A 35 8.62 -26.98 -32.64
N GLU A 36 7.66 -27.74 -33.14
CA GLU A 36 6.22 -27.47 -32.96
C GLU A 36 5.83 -27.44 -31.47
N ILE A 37 6.29 -28.43 -30.69
CA ILE A 37 6.06 -28.46 -29.23
C ILE A 37 6.70 -27.26 -28.52
N ALA A 38 7.89 -26.83 -28.95
CA ALA A 38 8.56 -25.66 -28.37
C ALA A 38 7.80 -24.36 -28.67
N GLU A 39 7.22 -24.26 -29.86
CA GLU A 39 6.37 -23.15 -30.28
C GLU A 39 5.06 -23.12 -29.48
N ASP A 40 4.37 -24.26 -29.34
CA ASP A 40 3.16 -24.37 -28.50
C ASP A 40 3.45 -23.95 -27.04
N CYS A 41 4.60 -24.35 -26.50
CA CYS A 41 5.03 -23.95 -25.16
C CYS A 41 5.26 -22.43 -25.06
N ARG A 42 5.80 -21.80 -26.12
CA ARG A 42 6.01 -20.36 -26.18
C ARG A 42 4.70 -19.59 -26.20
N GLU A 43 3.73 -20.04 -27.00
CA GLU A 43 2.39 -19.46 -27.05
C GLU A 43 1.72 -19.53 -25.66
N ALA A 44 1.75 -20.71 -25.02
CA ALA A 44 1.19 -20.90 -23.68
C ALA A 44 1.86 -19.99 -22.62
N ILE A 45 3.18 -19.80 -22.68
CA ILE A 45 3.89 -18.89 -21.76
C ILE A 45 3.51 -17.43 -22.02
N THR A 46 3.36 -17.04 -23.30
CA THR A 46 2.93 -15.68 -23.66
C THR A 46 1.54 -15.38 -23.09
N GLU A 47 0.61 -16.33 -23.20
CA GLU A 47 -0.73 -16.20 -22.60
C GLU A 47 -0.68 -16.08 -21.07
N LEU A 48 0.17 -16.89 -20.41
CA LEU A 48 0.40 -16.78 -18.97
C LEU A 48 0.94 -15.40 -18.58
N TRP A 49 1.79 -14.80 -19.41
CA TRP A 49 2.29 -13.45 -19.21
C TRP A 49 1.15 -12.43 -19.23
N ILE A 50 0.27 -12.50 -20.23
CA ILE A 50 -0.87 -11.57 -20.35
C ILE A 50 -1.78 -11.65 -19.13
N GLU A 51 -2.12 -12.85 -18.67
CA GLU A 51 -2.98 -13.05 -17.50
C GLU A 51 -2.31 -12.61 -16.20
N PHE A 52 -1.01 -12.90 -16.05
CA PHE A 52 -0.24 -12.44 -14.90
C PHE A 52 -0.13 -10.91 -14.85
N TYR A 53 0.08 -10.26 -15.99
CA TYR A 53 0.12 -8.79 -16.06
C TYR A 53 -1.22 -8.19 -15.64
N LYS A 54 -2.35 -8.70 -16.15
CA LYS A 54 -3.69 -8.27 -15.73
C LYS A 54 -3.91 -8.42 -14.23
N LEU A 55 -3.48 -9.56 -13.66
CA LEU A 55 -3.56 -9.81 -12.22
C LEU A 55 -2.74 -8.78 -11.43
N SER A 56 -1.53 -8.47 -11.92
CA SER A 56 -0.66 -7.49 -11.27
C SER A 56 -1.25 -6.08 -11.26
N GLU A 57 -1.86 -5.65 -12.37
CA GLU A 57 -2.51 -4.34 -12.47
C GLU A 57 -3.76 -4.27 -11.61
N THR A 58 -4.59 -5.32 -11.62
CA THR A 58 -5.77 -5.41 -10.74
C THR A 58 -5.38 -5.29 -9.27
N TYR A 59 -4.30 -5.97 -8.88
CA TYR A 59 -3.80 -5.91 -7.51
C TYR A 59 -3.32 -4.49 -7.12
N LYS A 60 -2.52 -3.84 -7.98
CA LYS A 60 -2.05 -2.46 -7.75
C LYS A 60 -3.23 -1.48 -7.58
N GLN A 61 -4.27 -1.65 -8.39
CA GLN A 61 -5.47 -0.82 -8.30
C GLN A 61 -6.21 -1.04 -6.98
N GLN A 62 -6.39 -2.30 -6.57
CA GLN A 62 -7.01 -2.63 -5.27
C GLN A 62 -6.20 -2.09 -4.08
N GLU A 63 -4.88 -2.17 -4.12
CA GLU A 63 -4.01 -1.63 -3.06
C GLU A 63 -4.15 -0.10 -2.96
N THR A 64 -4.19 0.59 -4.10
CA THR A 64 -4.42 2.04 -4.18
C THR A 64 -5.80 2.43 -3.63
N ASP A 65 -6.84 1.66 -3.99
CA ASP A 65 -8.21 1.88 -3.49
C ASP A 65 -8.28 1.67 -1.97
N HIS A 66 -7.60 0.66 -1.43
CA HIS A 66 -7.52 0.43 0.01
C HIS A 66 -6.79 1.54 0.76
N GLU A 67 -5.66 2.04 0.25
CA GLU A 67 -4.94 3.16 0.87
C GLU A 67 -5.80 4.43 0.85
N THR A 68 -6.48 4.70 -0.27
CA THR A 68 -7.42 5.84 -0.40
C THR A 68 -8.56 5.72 0.60
N PHE A 69 -9.21 4.55 0.66
CA PHE A 69 -10.31 4.28 1.60
C PHE A 69 -9.86 4.42 3.06
N LEU A 70 -8.68 3.91 3.42
CA LEU A 70 -8.12 4.08 4.76
C LEU A 70 -7.91 5.57 5.08
N ASN A 71 -7.29 6.32 4.16
CA ASN A 71 -7.01 7.74 4.34
C ASN A 71 -8.28 8.59 4.49
N GLU A 72 -9.29 8.34 3.66
CA GLU A 72 -10.60 8.99 3.76
C GLU A 72 -11.28 8.71 5.10
N ASN A 73 -11.26 7.46 5.55
CA ASN A 73 -11.85 7.07 6.84
C ASN A 73 -11.14 7.71 8.03
N VAL A 74 -9.79 7.71 8.05
CA VAL A 74 -9.03 8.34 9.13
C VAL A 74 -9.28 9.85 9.14
N THR A 75 -9.27 10.48 7.96
CA THR A 75 -9.55 11.93 7.83
C THR A 75 -10.95 12.26 8.34
N ASN A 76 -11.96 11.49 7.96
CA ASN A 76 -13.33 11.68 8.41
C ASN A 76 -13.45 11.51 9.94
N LEU A 77 -12.87 10.44 10.49
CA LEU A 77 -12.87 10.19 11.93
C LEU A 77 -12.21 11.33 12.72
N LEU A 78 -11.03 11.80 12.29
CA LEU A 78 -10.34 12.91 12.92
C LEU A 78 -11.12 14.22 12.82
N GLY A 79 -11.80 14.45 11.68
CA GLY A 79 -12.69 15.58 11.47
C GLY A 79 -13.88 15.57 12.42
N GLU A 80 -14.55 14.43 12.59
CA GLU A 80 -15.68 14.28 13.51
C GLU A 80 -15.25 14.44 14.98
N LEU A 81 -14.09 13.88 15.36
CA LEU A 81 -13.50 14.10 16.69
C LEU A 81 -13.23 15.58 16.97
N ARG A 82 -12.67 16.30 15.99
CA ARG A 82 -12.41 17.73 16.11
C ARG A 82 -13.72 18.53 16.27
N LYS A 83 -14.73 18.27 15.44
CA LYS A 83 -16.05 18.94 15.53
C LYS A 83 -16.69 18.72 16.90
N HIS A 84 -16.65 17.50 17.40
CA HIS A 84 -17.18 17.17 18.73
C HIS A 84 -16.45 17.95 19.83
N ASP A 85 -15.13 18.05 19.75
CA ASP A 85 -14.34 18.81 20.71
C ASP A 85 -14.58 20.32 20.63
N GLU A 86 -14.76 20.87 19.42
CA GLU A 86 -15.15 22.27 19.21
C GLU A 86 -16.53 22.54 19.81
N PHE A 87 -17.52 21.68 19.55
CA PHE A 87 -18.86 21.77 20.14
C PHE A 87 -18.81 21.78 21.68
N LEU A 88 -18.06 20.86 22.30
CA LEU A 88 -17.93 20.81 23.76
C LEU A 88 -17.22 22.05 24.32
N ALA A 89 -16.26 22.62 23.60
CA ALA A 89 -15.60 23.86 23.99
C ALA A 89 -16.59 25.04 23.97
N ASP A 90 -17.41 25.14 22.92
CA ASP A 90 -18.43 26.20 22.78
C ASP A 90 -19.48 26.11 23.90
N VAL A 91 -20.01 24.90 24.16
CA VAL A 91 -20.95 24.67 25.28
C VAL A 91 -20.33 25.07 26.62
N SER A 92 -19.04 24.78 26.84
CA SER A 92 -18.35 25.20 28.06
C SER A 92 -18.27 26.71 28.19
N ASN A 93 -17.94 27.41 27.10
CA ASN A 93 -17.86 28.86 27.06
C ASN A 93 -19.23 29.50 27.36
N ASP A 94 -20.30 28.98 26.75
CA ASP A 94 -21.68 29.44 26.97
C ASP A 94 -22.14 29.26 28.42
N LEU A 95 -21.64 28.22 29.08
CA LEU A 95 -21.91 27.95 30.50
C LEU A 95 -20.99 28.72 31.46
N GLY A 96 -20.07 29.54 30.95
CA GLY A 96 -19.06 30.25 31.74
C GLY A 96 -18.09 29.32 32.48
N LYS A 97 -17.94 28.08 31.99
CA LYS A 97 -17.05 27.06 32.57
C LYS A 97 -15.73 27.03 31.82
N GLU A 98 -14.66 26.76 32.57
CA GLU A 98 -13.33 26.61 31.99
C GLU A 98 -13.30 25.51 30.92
N ARG A 99 -12.64 25.80 29.79
CA ARG A 99 -12.58 24.88 28.65
C ARG A 99 -12.10 23.50 29.11
N PRO A 100 -12.81 22.40 28.80
CA PRO A 100 -12.41 21.09 29.25
C PRO A 100 -11.01 20.73 28.69
N HIS A 101 -10.09 20.38 29.58
CA HIS A 101 -8.70 20.07 29.19
C HIS A 101 -8.57 18.66 28.58
N TRP A 102 -9.65 17.87 28.68
CA TRP A 102 -9.76 16.47 28.28
C TRP A 102 -10.47 16.27 26.94
N LEU A 103 -10.60 17.32 26.14
CA LEU A 103 -11.04 17.21 24.74
C LEU A 103 -10.04 16.33 23.98
N LEU A 104 -10.51 15.20 23.45
CA LEU A 104 -9.67 14.08 23.01
C LEU A 104 -8.70 14.48 21.89
N TYR A 105 -9.16 15.25 20.90
CA TYR A 105 -8.34 15.80 19.82
C TYR A 105 -7.28 16.77 20.37
N ASN A 106 -7.65 17.64 21.31
CA ASN A 106 -6.68 18.56 21.93
C ASN A 106 -5.62 17.83 22.76
N TYR A 107 -6.03 16.80 23.49
CA TYR A 107 -5.11 15.94 24.24
C TYR A 107 -4.15 15.22 23.28
N LEU A 108 -4.67 14.60 22.22
CA LEU A 108 -3.87 13.91 21.21
C LEU A 108 -2.90 14.87 20.50
N ASN A 109 -3.36 16.04 20.06
CA ASN A 109 -2.51 17.04 19.42
C ASN A 109 -1.38 17.50 20.36
N ARG A 110 -1.69 17.78 21.63
CA ARG A 110 -0.68 18.15 22.64
C ARG A 110 0.32 17.02 22.88
N ALA A 111 -0.16 15.79 23.02
CA ALA A 111 0.68 14.63 23.24
C ALA A 111 1.63 14.43 22.06
N VAL A 112 1.14 14.39 20.82
CA VAL A 112 1.98 14.23 19.62
C VAL A 112 3.02 15.35 19.54
N ARG A 113 2.61 16.61 19.66
CA ARG A 113 3.53 17.75 19.62
C ARG A 113 4.59 17.74 20.72
N SER A 114 4.33 17.10 21.86
CA SER A 114 5.29 17.01 22.96
C SER A 114 6.41 15.99 22.74
N PHE A 115 6.26 15.09 21.76
CA PHE A 115 7.23 14.05 21.45
C PHE A 115 7.78 14.12 20.01
N THR A 116 7.29 15.04 19.16
CA THR A 116 7.78 15.29 17.79
C THR A 116 8.78 16.46 17.78
N ASP A 117 9.86 16.35 16.98
CA ASP A 117 10.78 17.47 16.75
C ASP A 117 10.00 18.68 16.18
N PRO A 118 10.15 19.90 16.74
CA PRO A 118 9.49 21.09 16.21
C PRO A 118 9.67 21.33 14.70
N ASN A 119 10.77 20.86 14.11
CA ASN A 119 11.07 20.97 12.68
C ASN A 119 10.35 19.92 11.82
N GLU A 120 9.84 18.85 12.43
CA GLU A 120 9.11 17.76 11.76
C GLU A 120 7.59 17.88 11.93
N LEU A 121 7.11 18.91 12.63
CA LEU A 121 5.69 19.13 12.84
C LEU A 121 4.99 19.48 11.52
N ALA A 122 3.91 18.75 11.22
CA ALA A 122 3.01 19.11 10.14
C ALA A 122 2.39 20.49 10.38
N THR A 123 2.18 21.24 9.29
CA THR A 123 1.61 22.60 9.33
C THR A 123 0.20 22.62 9.88
N ASP A 124 -0.58 21.54 9.68
CA ASP A 124 -1.91 21.36 10.24
C ASP A 124 -1.92 20.45 11.48
N ASN A 125 -2.79 20.75 12.46
CA ASN A 125 -2.94 19.95 13.68
C ASN A 125 -3.42 18.52 13.39
N THR A 126 -4.26 18.33 12.37
CA THR A 126 -4.78 17.02 11.97
C THR A 126 -3.68 16.18 11.35
N GLY A 127 -2.77 16.82 10.60
CA GLY A 127 -1.58 16.17 10.02
C GLY A 127 -0.71 15.51 11.09
N ASN A 128 -0.41 16.21 12.17
CA ASN A 128 0.42 15.66 13.26
C ASN A 128 -0.20 14.40 13.89
N ILE A 129 -1.50 14.44 14.21
CA ILE A 129 -2.20 13.28 14.78
C ILE A 129 -2.24 12.12 13.77
N TRP A 130 -2.47 12.43 12.49
CA TRP A 130 -2.49 11.44 11.42
C TRP A 130 -1.13 10.75 11.24
N ASP A 131 -0.05 11.52 11.17
CA ASP A 131 1.33 11.00 11.04
C ASP A 131 1.66 10.08 12.22
N TYR A 132 1.30 10.49 13.44
CA TYR A 132 1.49 9.66 14.64
C TYR A 132 0.71 8.34 14.56
N LEU A 133 -0.59 8.38 14.26
CA LEU A 133 -1.40 7.16 14.13
C LEU A 133 -0.89 6.26 13.00
N ARG A 134 -0.52 6.83 11.84
CA ARG A 134 0.08 6.11 10.72
C ARG A 134 1.39 5.44 11.12
N SER A 135 2.24 6.13 11.89
CA SER A 135 3.52 5.58 12.37
C SER A 135 3.32 4.36 13.27
N LEU A 136 2.30 4.36 14.13
CA LEU A 136 1.95 3.23 14.99
C LEU A 136 1.49 2.02 14.16
N ILE A 137 0.68 2.25 13.13
CA ILE A 137 0.23 1.20 12.21
C ILE A 137 1.43 0.63 11.44
N ILE A 138 2.29 1.48 10.85
CA ILE A 138 3.50 1.05 10.15
C ILE A 138 4.40 0.22 11.07
N LYS A 139 4.57 0.64 12.33
CA LYS A 139 5.35 -0.08 13.33
C LYS A 139 4.78 -1.48 13.59
N ASP A 140 3.48 -1.59 13.87
CA ASP A 140 2.81 -2.88 14.10
C ASP A 140 2.94 -3.82 12.89
N LEU A 141 2.78 -3.28 11.67
CA LEU A 141 2.95 -4.06 10.44
C LEU A 141 4.39 -4.57 10.26
N LYS A 142 5.40 -3.76 10.57
CA LYS A 142 6.81 -4.18 10.55
C LYS A 142 7.10 -5.25 11.62
N GLU A 143 6.61 -5.06 12.84
CA GLU A 143 6.79 -6.02 13.94
C GLU A 143 6.15 -7.39 13.63
N ARG A 144 5.08 -7.41 12.84
CA ARG A 144 4.42 -8.63 12.35
C ARG A 144 5.04 -9.21 11.07
N GLY A 145 6.06 -8.57 10.50
CA GLY A 145 6.68 -8.99 9.24
C GLY A 145 5.78 -8.83 8.01
N LEU A 146 4.76 -7.97 8.09
CA LEU A 146 3.81 -7.69 7.01
C LEU A 146 4.26 -6.51 6.13
N LEU A 147 5.20 -5.71 6.60
CA LEU A 147 5.82 -4.61 5.87
C LEU A 147 7.34 -4.73 5.97
N GLY A 148 8.04 -4.71 4.82
CA GLY A 148 9.50 -4.82 4.71
C GLY A 148 10.25 -3.54 5.08
#